data_AF-A0A8J4UEL4-F1
#
_entry.id   AF-A0A8J4UEL4-F1
#
_cell.length_a   1.000
_cell.length_b   1.000
_cell.length_c   1.000
_cell.angle_alpha   90.00
_cell.angle_beta   90.00
_cell.angle_gamma   90.00
#
_symmetry.space_group_name_H-M   'P 1'
#
loop_
_entity.id
_entity.type
_entity.pdbx_description
1 polymer ?
#
loop_
_entity_poly.entity_id
_entity_poly.type
_entity_poly.pdbx_seq_one_letter_code
_entity_poly.pdbx_strand_id
1 'polypeptide(L)'
;TLLEVVEPASNHNGGQLLFGSDGYLYVFIGDGGKAGDPFGKFGNSQNKSTLLGKALRIDVDNNDDGAPYSIPSDNPFIAEKGAMPEIYAYGVRNMWRCSIDRGDPITGQGRGRMFCGDVGQNKYEEVDIIEKGGNYGWRAKEGFSCYDKNLCSNSSLDDILPIFAYPHTVGRSVTGGYIYRGCEMPNLNGLYIFGDFMNGYSGFAIYCMFTLLFLIKRLMSLKENKDTGNWTYTEICMGKDKTCAFPKLINSYYKYIISFGEDEA
;
A
#
# COMPACT_ATOMS: atom_id res chain seq x y z
N THR A 1 24.09 -9.98 1.66
CA THR A 1 23.08 -8.93 1.92
C THR A 1 22.86 -8.14 0.65
N LEU A 2 21.60 -7.96 0.24
CA LEU A 2 21.25 -7.19 -0.96
C LEU A 2 21.26 -5.67 -0.68
N LEU A 3 20.49 -5.27 0.33
CA LEU A 3 20.34 -3.88 0.78
C LEU A 3 20.25 -3.88 2.30
N GLU A 4 20.85 -2.89 2.94
CA GLU A 4 20.77 -2.66 4.39
C GLU A 4 20.32 -1.22 4.64
N VAL A 5 19.28 -1.06 5.46
CA VAL A 5 18.69 0.23 5.80
C VAL A 5 18.66 0.37 7.31
N VAL A 6 19.24 1.45 7.83
CA VAL A 6 19.27 1.74 9.26
C VAL A 6 17.98 2.44 9.66
N GLU A 7 17.20 1.81 10.52
CA GLU A 7 15.97 2.36 11.06
C GLU A 7 16.19 3.05 12.42
N PRO A 8 15.71 4.30 12.60
CA PRO A 8 15.93 5.08 13.81
C PRO A 8 14.93 4.78 14.96
N ALA A 9 13.93 3.93 14.73
CA ALA A 9 12.96 3.49 15.74
C ALA A 9 12.53 2.02 15.51
N SER A 10 11.73 1.48 16.41
CA SER A 10 11.34 0.06 16.43
C SER A 10 10.04 -0.24 15.66
N ASN A 11 9.56 0.68 14.83
CA ASN A 11 8.30 0.56 14.11
C ASN A 11 8.36 1.26 12.74
N HIS A 12 7.34 0.97 11.91
CA HIS A 12 7.23 1.42 10.52
C HIS A 12 8.34 0.93 9.61
N ASN A 13 8.58 -0.38 9.64
CA ASN A 13 9.67 -0.98 8.90
C ASN A 13 9.27 -1.25 7.43
N GLY A 14 7.97 -1.43 7.17
CA GLY A 14 7.49 -1.98 5.90
C GLY A 14 8.10 -3.35 5.65
N GLY A 15 8.74 -3.53 4.51
CA GLY A 15 9.58 -4.68 4.19
C GLY A 15 9.03 -5.61 3.13
N GLN A 16 7.88 -5.28 2.52
CA GLN A 16 7.41 -6.07 1.40
C GLN A 16 8.37 -5.95 0.20
N LEU A 17 8.61 -7.10 -0.42
CA LEU A 17 9.27 -7.24 -1.71
C LEU A 17 8.24 -7.64 -2.76
N LEU A 18 8.33 -7.06 -3.95
CA LEU A 18 7.54 -7.52 -5.10
C LEU A 18 8.27 -7.26 -6.41
N PHE A 19 8.06 -8.12 -7.41
CA PHE A 19 8.49 -7.84 -8.77
C PHE A 19 7.43 -7.06 -9.54
N GLY A 20 7.85 -5.97 -10.18
CA GLY A 20 7.00 -5.20 -11.07
C GLY A 20 6.74 -5.94 -12.39
N SER A 21 5.77 -5.46 -13.17
CA SER A 21 5.56 -5.96 -14.53
C SER A 21 6.72 -5.62 -15.49
N ASP A 22 7.61 -4.74 -15.07
CA ASP A 22 8.82 -4.32 -15.75
C ASP A 22 10.05 -5.18 -15.41
N GLY A 23 9.90 -6.17 -14.51
CA GLY A 23 10.95 -7.13 -14.15
C GLY A 23 11.87 -6.67 -13.02
N TYR A 24 11.71 -5.45 -12.51
CA TYR A 24 12.53 -4.96 -11.41
C TYR A 24 11.98 -5.35 -10.04
N LEU A 25 12.86 -5.42 -9.05
CA LEU A 25 12.49 -5.65 -7.67
C LEU A 25 12.12 -4.33 -7.00
N TYR A 26 10.92 -4.29 -6.43
CA TYR A 26 10.44 -3.19 -5.60
C TYR A 26 10.53 -3.54 -4.13
N VAL A 27 10.96 -2.55 -3.33
CA VAL A 27 11.10 -2.66 -1.87
C VAL A 27 10.33 -1.51 -1.22
N PHE A 28 9.42 -1.81 -0.32
CA PHE A 28 8.63 -0.80 0.38
C PHE A 28 9.14 -0.61 1.79
N ILE A 29 9.57 0.60 2.12
CA ILE A 29 10.18 0.90 3.41
C ILE A 29 9.42 2.06 4.05
N GLY A 30 9.00 1.87 5.30
CA GLY A 30 8.33 2.91 6.06
C GLY A 30 9.30 4.02 6.51
N ASP A 31 8.75 5.06 7.12
CA ASP A 31 9.47 6.29 7.50
C ASP A 31 10.51 6.12 8.62
N GLY A 32 10.64 4.91 9.16
CA GLY A 32 11.54 4.59 10.26
C GLY A 32 10.97 4.94 11.64
N GLY A 33 9.67 5.24 11.73
CA GLY A 33 8.90 5.20 12.97
C GLY A 33 8.77 6.51 13.73
N LYS A 34 8.31 6.38 14.98
CA LYS A 34 7.86 7.48 15.86
C LYS A 34 6.68 8.29 15.31
N ALA A 35 5.99 8.97 16.22
CA ALA A 35 4.85 9.79 15.87
C ALA A 35 5.27 10.97 15.00
N GLY A 36 4.69 11.06 13.80
CA GLY A 36 4.88 12.18 12.89
C GLY A 36 6.29 12.30 12.32
N ASP A 37 7.02 11.22 12.06
CA ASP A 37 8.33 11.22 11.36
C ASP A 37 9.25 12.40 11.78
N PRO A 38 9.73 12.43 13.05
CA PRO A 38 10.41 13.58 13.65
C PRO A 38 11.83 13.82 13.11
N PHE A 39 12.23 13.14 12.05
CA PHE A 39 13.62 13.08 11.63
C PHE A 39 13.95 14.21 10.64
N GLY A 40 14.75 15.17 11.10
CA GLY A 40 15.14 16.33 10.32
C GLY A 40 14.00 17.36 10.14
N LYS A 41 14.18 18.26 9.18
CA LYS A 41 13.25 19.40 8.97
C LYS A 41 11.89 18.94 8.42
N PHE A 42 11.88 17.96 7.53
CA PHE A 42 10.70 17.55 6.76
C PHE A 42 10.30 16.08 6.97
N GLY A 43 11.00 15.34 7.85
CA GLY A 43 10.83 13.90 7.99
C GLY A 43 11.69 13.11 6.99
N ASN A 44 11.95 11.84 7.31
CA ASN A 44 12.60 10.88 6.43
C ASN A 44 11.82 10.67 5.12
N SER A 45 10.49 10.68 5.19
CA SER A 45 9.59 10.40 4.08
C SER A 45 9.77 11.39 2.93
N GLN A 46 9.99 12.67 3.27
CA GLN A 46 10.31 13.74 2.31
C GLN A 46 11.82 13.86 2.02
N ASN A 47 12.68 13.30 2.88
CA ASN A 47 14.13 13.35 2.70
C ASN A 47 14.60 12.28 1.72
N LYS A 48 14.88 12.68 0.47
CA LYS A 48 15.40 11.79 -0.57
C LYS A 48 16.85 11.35 -0.37
N SER A 49 17.58 11.93 0.58
CA SER A 49 18.92 11.44 0.96
C SER A 49 18.88 10.20 1.87
N THR A 50 17.70 9.61 2.06
CA THR A 50 17.48 8.40 2.85
C THR A 50 16.57 7.44 2.10
N LEU A 51 16.61 6.16 2.47
CA LEU A 51 15.76 5.10 1.90
C LEU A 51 14.44 4.89 2.66
N LEU A 52 14.20 5.65 3.73
CA LEU A 52 13.04 5.51 4.62
C LEU A 52 11.84 6.29 4.09
N GLY A 53 10.64 5.72 4.17
CA GLY A 53 9.39 6.30 3.68
C GLY A 53 9.38 6.37 2.15
N LYS A 54 9.75 5.25 1.50
CA LYS A 54 9.97 5.14 0.05
C LYS A 54 9.41 3.83 -0.51
N ALA A 55 9.03 3.88 -1.78
CA ALA A 55 9.08 2.73 -2.67
C ALA A 55 10.43 2.79 -3.42
N LEU A 56 11.23 1.74 -3.31
CA LEU A 56 12.49 1.59 -4.02
C LEU A 56 12.29 0.67 -5.23
N ARG A 57 13.14 0.82 -6.25
CA ARG A 57 13.17 -0.03 -7.45
C ARG A 57 14.61 -0.29 -7.86
N ILE A 58 15.01 -1.55 -7.84
CA ILE A 58 16.37 -2.00 -8.11
C ILE A 58 16.37 -3.15 -9.12
N ASP A 59 17.46 -3.27 -9.86
CA ASP A 59 17.69 -4.36 -10.80
C ASP A 59 18.60 -5.41 -10.16
N VAL A 60 18.06 -6.60 -9.93
CA VAL A 60 18.76 -7.72 -9.29
C VAL A 60 19.31 -8.72 -10.30
N ASP A 61 19.07 -8.52 -11.60
CA ASP A 61 19.51 -9.45 -12.63
C ASP A 61 20.99 -9.25 -13.00
N ASN A 62 21.64 -10.35 -13.39
CA ASN A 62 23.01 -10.37 -13.95
C ASN A 62 24.10 -9.74 -13.04
N ASN A 63 23.97 -9.92 -11.72
CA ASN A 63 24.85 -9.30 -10.71
C ASN A 63 25.78 -10.29 -9.98
N ASP A 64 25.93 -11.52 -10.49
CA ASP A 64 26.64 -12.62 -9.80
C ASP A 64 28.10 -12.29 -9.43
N ASP A 65 28.78 -11.47 -10.25
CA ASP A 65 30.20 -11.13 -10.09
C ASP A 65 30.42 -9.66 -9.66
N GLY A 66 29.37 -8.94 -9.26
CA GLY A 66 29.38 -7.49 -9.09
C GLY A 66 28.75 -6.96 -7.80
N ALA A 67 28.29 -5.71 -7.85
CA ALA A 67 27.42 -5.16 -6.82
C ALA A 67 26.12 -5.99 -6.79
N PRO A 68 25.49 -6.21 -5.61
CA PRO A 68 24.38 -7.15 -5.50
C PRO A 68 23.10 -6.72 -6.24
N TYR A 69 23.04 -5.46 -6.66
CA TYR A 69 22.03 -4.92 -7.56
C TYR A 69 22.62 -3.77 -8.39
N SER A 70 21.94 -3.40 -9.47
CA SER A 70 22.15 -2.16 -10.21
C SER A 70 20.92 -1.25 -10.16
N ILE A 71 21.10 0.01 -10.56
CA ILE A 71 20.00 0.99 -10.59
C ILE A 71 19.40 1.01 -11.99
N PRO A 72 18.08 0.78 -12.15
CA PRO A 72 17.40 0.98 -13.43
C PRO A 72 17.67 2.39 -13.95
N SER A 73 18.18 2.51 -15.19
CA SER A 73 18.64 3.79 -15.74
C SER A 73 17.57 4.87 -15.86
N ASP A 74 16.31 4.47 -15.78
CA ASP A 74 15.16 5.35 -15.87
C ASP A 74 14.60 5.73 -14.49
N ASN A 75 15.17 5.32 -13.35
CA ASN A 75 14.70 5.75 -12.03
C ASN A 75 14.64 7.30 -11.93
N PRO A 76 13.60 7.84 -11.28
CA PRO A 76 13.23 9.25 -11.41
C PRO A 76 14.24 10.24 -10.78
N PHE A 77 15.05 9.79 -9.82
CA PHE A 77 15.91 10.68 -9.03
C PHE A 77 17.42 10.48 -9.25
N ILE A 78 17.83 9.70 -10.27
CA ILE A 78 19.25 9.41 -10.54
C ILE A 78 20.08 10.69 -10.76
N ALA A 79 19.49 11.68 -11.42
CA ALA A 79 20.17 12.95 -11.71
C ALA A 79 20.06 13.99 -10.58
N GLU A 80 19.28 13.70 -9.53
CA GLU A 80 19.07 14.63 -8.42
C GLU A 80 20.21 14.50 -7.41
N LYS A 81 21.03 15.55 -7.29
CA LYS A 81 22.20 15.55 -6.42
C LYS A 81 21.79 15.31 -4.95
N GLY A 82 22.30 14.23 -4.37
CA GLY A 82 22.07 13.88 -2.97
C GLY A 82 20.80 13.05 -2.74
N ALA A 83 20.02 12.77 -3.78
CA ALA A 83 18.96 11.77 -3.70
C ALA A 83 19.54 10.35 -3.80
N MET A 84 18.91 9.40 -3.13
CA MET A 84 19.23 7.99 -3.28
C MET A 84 18.67 7.49 -4.63
N PRO A 85 19.52 6.91 -5.51
CA PRO A 85 19.11 6.55 -6.87
C PRO A 85 18.13 5.36 -6.93
N GLU A 86 18.00 4.60 -5.83
CA GLU A 86 17.02 3.51 -5.67
C GLU A 86 15.57 4.01 -5.61
N ILE A 87 15.35 5.28 -5.27
CA ILE A 87 14.01 5.80 -5.02
C ILE A 87 13.19 5.78 -6.31
N TYR A 88 12.08 5.05 -6.27
CA TYR A 88 11.03 5.08 -7.28
C TYR A 88 9.94 6.07 -6.91
N ALA A 89 9.51 6.09 -5.64
CA ALA A 89 8.52 7.04 -5.13
C ALA A 89 8.76 7.31 -3.64
N TYR A 90 8.21 8.40 -3.11
CA TYR A 90 8.51 8.87 -1.75
C TYR A 90 7.31 9.53 -1.06
N GLY A 91 7.47 9.89 0.21
CA GLY A 91 6.42 10.60 0.95
C GLY A 91 5.34 9.69 1.50
N VAL A 92 5.68 8.44 1.82
CA VAL A 92 4.79 7.43 2.42
C VAL A 92 5.16 7.22 3.89
N ARG A 93 4.22 6.79 4.72
CA ARG A 93 4.42 6.62 6.17
C ARG A 93 4.85 5.22 6.54
N ASN A 94 3.96 4.25 6.37
CA ASN A 94 4.16 2.86 6.70
C ASN A 94 3.36 1.99 5.72
N MET A 95 3.81 2.03 4.47
CA MET A 95 3.25 1.24 3.39
C MET A 95 3.47 -0.24 3.68
N TRP A 96 2.38 -0.94 4.01
CA TRP A 96 2.46 -2.30 4.53
C TRP A 96 2.42 -3.33 3.41
N ARG A 97 1.36 -3.31 2.61
CA ARG A 97 1.20 -4.21 1.48
C ARG A 97 0.78 -3.49 0.22
N CYS A 98 1.42 -3.93 -0.84
CA CYS A 98 1.37 -3.51 -2.20
C CYS A 98 1.09 -4.70 -3.11
N SER A 99 0.49 -4.41 -4.26
CA SER A 99 0.23 -5.39 -5.30
C SER A 99 0.30 -4.78 -6.68
N ILE A 100 0.72 -5.59 -7.65
CA ILE A 100 0.68 -5.21 -9.06
C ILE A 100 -0.59 -5.77 -9.69
N ASP A 101 -1.37 -4.90 -10.31
CA ASP A 101 -2.47 -5.30 -11.17
C ASP A 101 -1.90 -6.04 -12.39
N ARG A 102 -2.25 -7.32 -12.55
CA ARG A 102 -1.82 -8.14 -13.69
C ARG A 102 -2.49 -7.72 -15.01
N GLY A 103 -3.48 -6.85 -14.92
CA GLY A 103 -4.30 -6.37 -16.01
C GLY A 103 -5.51 -7.26 -16.25
N ASP A 104 -6.53 -6.66 -16.85
CA ASP A 104 -7.69 -7.39 -17.33
C ASP A 104 -7.27 -8.50 -18.31
N PRO A 105 -7.71 -9.76 -18.14
CA PRO A 105 -7.22 -10.88 -18.95
C PRO A 105 -7.50 -10.77 -20.46
N ILE A 106 -8.51 -9.98 -20.85
CA ILE A 106 -8.92 -9.84 -22.25
C ILE A 106 -8.27 -8.60 -22.86
N THR A 107 -8.33 -7.47 -22.15
CA THR A 107 -7.92 -6.16 -22.69
C THR A 107 -6.50 -5.76 -22.29
N GLY A 108 -5.90 -6.41 -21.30
CA GLY A 108 -4.63 -6.01 -20.68
C GLY A 108 -4.73 -4.74 -19.83
N GLN A 109 -5.92 -4.12 -19.73
CA GLN A 109 -6.09 -2.83 -19.07
C GLN A 109 -5.74 -2.91 -17.58
N GLY A 110 -5.00 -1.90 -17.12
CA GLY A 110 -4.59 -1.76 -15.72
C GLY A 110 -3.31 -2.49 -15.37
N ARG A 111 -2.73 -3.27 -16.29
CA ARG A 111 -1.47 -3.99 -16.07
C ARG A 111 -0.36 -3.06 -15.59
N GLY A 112 0.35 -3.48 -14.55
CA GLY A 112 1.52 -2.79 -14.02
C GLY A 112 1.21 -1.69 -12.99
N ARG A 113 -0.08 -1.36 -12.77
CA ARG A 113 -0.45 -0.41 -11.71
C ARG A 113 -0.18 -1.02 -10.34
N MET A 114 0.48 -0.26 -9.49
CA MET A 114 0.87 -0.67 -8.14
C MET A 114 -0.10 -0.08 -7.13
N PHE A 115 -0.78 -0.93 -6.36
CA PHE A 115 -1.75 -0.50 -5.34
C PHE A 115 -1.23 -0.85 -3.97
N CYS A 116 -1.22 0.10 -3.06
CA CYS A 116 -0.64 -0.05 -1.75
C CYS A 116 -1.56 0.48 -0.65
N GLY A 117 -1.55 -0.19 0.51
CA GLY A 117 -2.12 0.35 1.74
C GLY A 117 -1.04 1.06 2.55
N ASP A 118 -1.28 2.31 2.92
CA ASP A 118 -0.40 3.10 3.79
C ASP A 118 -1.09 3.42 5.12
N VAL A 119 -0.48 2.97 6.22
CA VAL A 119 -1.02 3.15 7.57
C VAL A 119 -0.73 4.56 8.05
N GLY A 120 -1.78 5.32 8.32
CA GLY A 120 -1.67 6.69 8.81
C GLY A 120 -1.36 6.80 10.30
N GLN A 121 -1.32 8.03 10.79
CA GLN A 121 -0.81 8.35 12.12
C GLN A 121 -1.91 8.35 13.19
N ASN A 122 -3.00 9.07 12.95
CA ASN A 122 -4.01 9.40 13.95
C ASN A 122 -5.44 9.37 13.40
N LYS A 123 -5.64 9.70 12.13
CA LYS A 123 -6.96 10.04 11.60
C LYS A 123 -7.39 9.16 10.45
N TYR A 124 -6.51 8.84 9.52
CA TYR A 124 -6.88 8.17 8.28
C TYR A 124 -5.96 7.03 7.94
N GLU A 125 -6.53 6.00 7.36
CA GLU A 125 -5.82 4.96 6.63
C GLU A 125 -6.00 5.23 5.12
N GLU A 126 -5.00 4.85 4.31
CA GLU A 126 -4.93 5.25 2.91
C GLU A 126 -4.68 4.08 1.97
N VAL A 127 -5.25 4.18 0.77
CA VAL A 127 -4.92 3.33 -0.37
C VAL A 127 -4.45 4.22 -1.50
N ASP A 128 -3.27 3.91 -2.02
CA ASP A 128 -2.57 4.68 -3.04
C ASP A 128 -2.32 3.84 -4.29
N ILE A 129 -2.27 4.52 -5.44
CA ILE A 129 -1.65 3.97 -6.65
C ILE A 129 -0.24 4.57 -6.75
N ILE A 130 0.78 3.72 -6.65
CA ILE A 130 2.16 4.17 -6.62
C ILE A 130 2.69 4.41 -8.04
N GLU A 131 2.95 5.67 -8.34
CA GLU A 131 3.49 6.17 -9.60
C GLU A 131 4.98 6.56 -9.48
N LYS A 132 5.68 6.47 -10.60
CA LYS A 132 7.10 6.80 -10.74
C LYS A 132 7.33 8.29 -10.44
N GLY A 133 8.20 8.57 -9.48
CA GLY A 133 8.53 9.91 -9.02
C GLY A 133 7.49 10.52 -8.08
N GLY A 134 6.41 9.80 -7.77
CA GLY A 134 5.30 10.29 -6.97
C GLY A 134 5.70 10.65 -5.54
N ASN A 135 5.10 11.73 -5.04
CA ASN A 135 5.16 12.17 -3.64
C ASN A 135 3.80 11.93 -2.98
N TYR A 136 3.71 11.11 -1.94
CA TYR A 136 2.43 10.85 -1.24
C TYR A 136 2.22 11.76 -0.02
N GLY A 137 3.04 12.81 0.10
CA GLY A 137 2.75 13.95 0.98
C GLY A 137 3.02 13.73 2.47
N TRP A 138 3.26 12.51 2.94
CA TRP A 138 3.65 12.29 4.34
C TRP A 138 5.04 12.91 4.61
N ARG A 139 5.25 13.68 5.69
CA ARG A 139 4.36 13.88 6.85
C ARG A 139 3.52 15.16 6.85
N ALA A 140 3.41 15.87 5.74
CA ALA A 140 2.58 17.08 5.69
C ALA A 140 1.08 16.71 5.64
N LYS A 141 0.71 15.69 4.86
CA LYS A 141 -0.67 15.20 4.74
C LYS A 141 -0.84 13.79 5.31
N GLU A 142 -2.08 13.51 5.68
CA GLU A 142 -2.61 12.21 6.12
C GLU A 142 -4.04 12.13 5.56
N GLY A 143 -4.24 11.27 4.57
CA GLY A 143 -5.40 11.16 3.72
C GLY A 143 -5.61 12.45 2.95
N PHE A 144 -6.86 12.88 2.86
CA PHE A 144 -7.22 14.17 2.28
C PHE A 144 -7.03 15.35 3.25
N SER A 145 -6.35 15.16 4.38
CA SER A 145 -6.23 16.15 5.45
C SER A 145 -4.78 16.53 5.73
N CYS A 146 -4.58 17.77 6.17
CA CYS A 146 -3.28 18.18 6.70
C CYS A 146 -3.01 17.58 8.08
N TYR A 147 -1.87 16.90 8.20
CA TYR A 147 -1.32 16.42 9.47
C TYR A 147 -0.45 17.52 10.10
N ASP A 148 0.68 17.85 9.48
CA ASP A 148 1.53 18.97 9.89
C ASP A 148 1.08 20.23 9.16
N LYS A 149 0.33 21.08 9.87
CA LYS A 149 -0.21 22.33 9.32
C LYS A 149 0.87 23.27 8.80
N ASN A 150 2.04 23.31 9.43
CA ASN A 150 3.11 24.21 9.03
C ASN A 150 3.79 23.72 7.76
N LEU A 151 3.95 22.40 7.60
CA LEU A 151 4.45 21.84 6.34
C LEU A 151 3.40 22.03 5.24
N CYS A 152 2.17 21.59 5.48
CA CYS A 152 1.06 21.72 4.53
C CYS A 152 0.89 23.14 3.96
N SER A 153 1.03 24.18 4.79
CA SER A 153 0.85 25.56 4.36
C SER A 153 2.04 26.11 3.56
N ASN A 154 3.24 25.56 3.78
CA ASN A 154 4.50 26.13 3.27
C ASN A 154 5.12 25.32 2.12
N SER A 155 4.60 24.13 1.82
CA SER A 155 5.11 23.28 0.74
C SER A 155 4.09 23.16 -0.40
N SER A 156 4.50 23.54 -1.61
CA SER A 156 3.91 23.00 -2.84
C SER A 156 4.42 21.56 -2.98
N LEU A 157 3.72 20.61 -2.38
CA LEU A 157 4.19 19.22 -2.29
C LEU A 157 4.12 18.48 -3.62
N ASP A 158 3.35 18.99 -4.58
CA ASP A 158 2.98 18.29 -5.81
C ASP A 158 2.58 16.83 -5.49
N ASP A 159 1.79 16.69 -4.42
CA ASP A 159 1.49 15.39 -3.85
C ASP A 159 0.37 14.70 -4.61
N ILE A 160 0.52 13.40 -4.76
CA ILE A 160 -0.49 12.51 -5.29
C ILE A 160 -1.39 12.12 -4.13
N LEU A 161 -2.68 12.42 -4.28
CA LEU A 161 -3.68 12.07 -3.27
C LEU A 161 -4.02 10.57 -3.35
N PRO A 162 -4.39 9.94 -2.22
CA PRO A 162 -4.82 8.56 -2.21
C PRO A 162 -6.09 8.37 -3.04
N ILE A 163 -6.21 7.21 -3.67
CA ILE A 163 -7.45 6.83 -4.38
C ILE A 163 -8.61 6.59 -3.40
N PHE A 164 -8.28 6.30 -2.15
CA PHE A 164 -9.24 6.14 -1.07
C PHE A 164 -8.57 6.39 0.29
N ALA A 165 -9.24 7.14 1.15
CA ALA A 165 -8.84 7.28 2.55
C ALA A 165 -10.07 7.16 3.45
N TYR A 166 -9.91 6.51 4.61
CA TYR A 166 -11.00 6.28 5.55
C TYR A 166 -10.59 6.53 7.00
N PRO A 167 -11.50 7.03 7.85
CA PRO A 167 -11.13 7.49 9.17
C PRO A 167 -10.86 6.33 10.15
N HIS A 168 -10.14 6.61 11.23
CA HIS A 168 -9.85 5.65 12.31
C HIS A 168 -11.08 5.12 13.08
N THR A 169 -12.26 5.70 12.82
CA THR A 169 -13.56 5.18 13.26
C THR A 169 -14.03 3.98 12.42
N VAL A 170 -13.48 3.80 11.22
CA VAL A 170 -13.75 2.70 10.28
C VAL A 170 -12.71 1.59 10.46
N GLY A 171 -11.41 1.90 10.41
CA GLY A 171 -10.30 0.97 10.64
C GLY A 171 -9.00 1.73 10.93
N ARG A 172 -7.95 1.07 11.45
CA ARG A 172 -6.76 1.76 12.01
C ARG A 172 -5.42 1.13 11.63
N SER A 173 -5.46 0.22 10.66
CA SER A 173 -4.27 -0.47 10.18
C SER A 173 -4.62 -1.13 8.86
N VAL A 174 -4.69 -0.32 7.80
CA VAL A 174 -4.87 -0.83 6.44
C VAL A 174 -3.76 -1.81 6.15
N THR A 175 -4.14 -3.04 5.85
CA THR A 175 -3.18 -4.08 5.50
C THR A 175 -2.78 -3.95 4.04
N GLY A 176 -3.65 -3.41 3.19
CA GLY A 176 -3.53 -3.47 1.72
C GLY A 176 -4.25 -4.69 1.14
N GLY A 177 -4.05 -4.94 -0.15
CA GLY A 177 -4.94 -5.82 -0.91
C GLY A 177 -4.39 -6.35 -2.22
N TYR A 178 -5.30 -6.82 -3.08
CA TYR A 178 -5.03 -7.28 -4.45
C TYR A 178 -6.16 -6.87 -5.40
N ILE A 179 -5.80 -6.64 -6.65
CA ILE A 179 -6.77 -6.50 -7.74
C ILE A 179 -7.11 -7.90 -8.20
N TYR A 180 -8.39 -8.26 -8.07
CA TYR A 180 -8.83 -9.58 -8.49
C TYR A 180 -8.88 -9.66 -10.03
N ARG A 181 -8.10 -10.58 -10.59
CA ARG A 181 -8.05 -10.92 -12.02
C ARG A 181 -8.29 -12.40 -12.30
N GLY A 182 -8.84 -13.12 -11.32
CA GLY A 182 -9.10 -14.56 -11.40
C GLY A 182 -10.32 -14.90 -12.26
N CYS A 183 -10.42 -16.16 -12.68
CA CYS A 183 -11.55 -16.67 -13.46
C CYS A 183 -12.67 -17.29 -12.61
N GLU A 184 -12.38 -17.68 -11.36
CA GLU A 184 -13.32 -18.34 -10.46
C GLU A 184 -14.53 -17.47 -10.08
N MET A 185 -14.32 -16.16 -9.91
CA MET A 185 -15.36 -15.19 -9.56
C MET A 185 -15.32 -13.99 -10.50
N PRO A 186 -15.86 -14.11 -11.73
CA PRO A 186 -15.78 -13.05 -12.73
C PRO A 186 -16.41 -11.71 -12.30
N ASN A 187 -17.37 -11.75 -11.36
CA ASN A 187 -18.00 -10.56 -10.78
C ASN A 187 -17.04 -9.73 -9.91
N LEU A 188 -15.92 -10.29 -9.46
CA LEU A 188 -14.87 -9.59 -8.73
C LEU A 188 -13.79 -9.01 -9.64
N ASN A 189 -13.80 -9.32 -10.95
CA ASN A 189 -12.75 -8.87 -11.87
C ASN A 189 -12.61 -7.34 -11.86
N GLY A 190 -11.38 -6.87 -11.60
CA GLY A 190 -11.03 -5.46 -11.54
C GLY A 190 -11.38 -4.76 -10.23
N LEU A 191 -11.89 -5.46 -9.22
CA LEU A 191 -12.02 -4.91 -7.87
C LEU A 191 -10.67 -4.98 -7.17
N TYR A 192 -10.24 -3.86 -6.58
CA TYR A 192 -9.19 -3.89 -5.57
C TYR A 192 -9.80 -4.31 -4.25
N ILE A 193 -9.50 -5.52 -3.80
CA ILE A 193 -10.00 -6.08 -2.55
C ILE A 193 -8.90 -5.95 -1.51
N PHE A 194 -9.19 -5.31 -0.38
CA PHE A 194 -8.21 -4.99 0.65
C PHE A 194 -8.81 -5.10 2.04
N GLY A 195 -7.93 -5.24 3.05
CA GLY A 195 -8.35 -5.43 4.43
C GLY A 195 -7.78 -4.40 5.39
N ASP A 196 -8.39 -4.34 6.57
CA ASP A 196 -7.86 -3.65 7.75
C ASP A 196 -7.70 -4.65 8.92
N PHE A 197 -6.58 -4.54 9.63
CA PHE A 197 -6.25 -5.39 10.78
C PHE A 197 -6.99 -4.98 12.05
N MET A 198 -7.43 -3.73 12.16
CA MET A 198 -8.07 -3.15 13.34
C MET A 198 -9.48 -2.62 13.04
N ASN A 199 -10.45 -2.96 13.90
CA ASN A 199 -11.76 -2.30 13.86
C ASN A 199 -11.66 -0.93 14.54
N GLY A 200 -12.40 0.05 14.01
CA GLY A 200 -12.48 1.38 14.62
C GLY A 200 -13.19 1.45 15.99
N TYR A 201 -13.79 0.34 16.46
CA TYR A 201 -14.51 0.25 17.74
C TYR A 201 -13.63 -0.22 18.91
N SER A 202 -13.70 0.51 20.03
CA SER A 202 -13.00 0.20 21.29
C SER A 202 -13.73 -0.82 22.19
N GLY A 203 -14.78 -1.48 21.71
CA GLY A 203 -15.63 -2.39 22.50
C GLY A 203 -15.46 -3.85 22.10
N PHE A 204 -15.11 -4.71 23.07
CA PHE A 204 -15.13 -6.17 23.06
C PHE A 204 -15.11 -6.85 21.67
N ALA A 205 -13.90 -7.20 21.20
CA ALA A 205 -13.75 -8.23 20.18
C ALA A 205 -14.29 -9.55 20.76
N ILE A 206 -15.40 -10.05 20.22
CA ILE A 206 -15.79 -11.45 20.43
C ILE A 206 -14.69 -12.27 19.78
N TYR A 207 -13.84 -12.87 20.61
CA TYR A 207 -12.88 -13.88 20.20
C TYR A 207 -13.64 -15.05 19.59
N CYS A 208 -13.69 -15.14 18.27
CA CYS A 208 -13.80 -16.43 17.60
C CYS A 208 -12.38 -17.02 17.53
N MET A 209 -11.90 -17.54 18.67
CA MET A 209 -10.91 -18.60 18.66
C MET A 209 -11.58 -19.78 17.96
N PHE A 210 -11.25 -20.08 16.71
CA PHE A 210 -11.12 -21.44 16.19
C PHE A 210 -10.48 -21.36 14.80
N THR A 211 -9.30 -21.97 14.69
CA THR A 211 -8.48 -22.25 13.48
C THR A 211 -7.79 -21.07 12.78
N LEU A 212 -6.47 -21.27 12.58
CA LEU A 212 -5.48 -20.53 11.80
C LEU A 212 -6.04 -19.85 10.53
N LEU A 213 -5.49 -18.66 10.21
CA LEU A 213 -5.81 -17.78 9.07
C LEU A 213 -7.17 -17.07 9.13
N PHE A 214 -7.21 -15.86 9.71
CA PHE A 214 -7.92 -14.67 9.20
C PHE A 214 -7.62 -13.52 10.17
N LEU A 215 -6.53 -12.78 9.93
CA LEU A 215 -6.14 -11.62 10.77
C LEU A 215 -6.82 -10.30 10.33
N ILE A 216 -7.56 -10.30 9.22
CA ILE A 216 -8.32 -9.13 8.76
C ILE A 216 -9.67 -9.06 9.47
N LYS A 217 -9.97 -7.90 10.04
CA LYS A 217 -11.24 -7.66 10.74
C LYS A 217 -12.31 -7.02 9.85
N ARG A 218 -11.91 -6.28 8.80
CA ARG A 218 -12.82 -5.73 7.80
C ARG A 218 -12.27 -5.93 6.40
N LEU A 219 -13.10 -6.44 5.51
CA LEU A 219 -12.79 -6.60 4.10
C LEU A 219 -13.55 -5.56 3.28
N MET A 220 -12.87 -4.93 2.34
CA MET A 220 -13.36 -3.80 1.56
C MET A 220 -13.00 -3.99 0.10
N SER A 221 -13.71 -3.30 -0.78
CA SER A 221 -13.38 -3.22 -2.21
C SER A 221 -13.45 -1.80 -2.72
N LEU A 222 -12.56 -1.49 -3.66
CA LEU A 222 -12.64 -0.32 -4.51
C LEU A 222 -12.87 -0.74 -5.95
N LYS A 223 -13.77 -0.04 -6.62
CA LYS A 223 -14.02 -0.18 -8.06
C LYS A 223 -13.79 1.15 -8.76
N GLU A 224 -12.88 1.17 -9.71
CA GLU A 224 -12.64 2.32 -10.57
C GLU A 224 -13.79 2.50 -11.58
N ASN A 225 -14.30 3.71 -11.67
CA ASN A 225 -15.04 4.16 -12.85
C ASN A 225 -14.02 4.67 -13.87
N LYS A 226 -13.87 3.94 -14.97
CA LYS A 226 -12.85 4.20 -15.99
C LYS A 226 -13.07 5.50 -16.76
N ASP A 227 -14.31 5.98 -16.84
CA ASP A 227 -14.63 7.19 -17.59
C ASP A 227 -14.31 8.45 -16.78
N THR A 228 -14.35 8.36 -15.45
CA THR A 228 -14.16 9.50 -14.55
C THR A 228 -12.89 9.43 -13.70
N GLY A 229 -12.26 8.26 -13.58
CA GLY A 229 -11.17 7.99 -12.64
C GLY A 229 -11.62 7.87 -11.18
N ASN A 230 -12.92 7.99 -10.89
CA ASN A 230 -13.42 7.94 -9.51
C ASN A 230 -13.48 6.51 -8.98
N TRP A 231 -13.16 6.35 -7.71
CA TRP A 231 -13.21 5.05 -7.03
C TRP A 231 -14.46 4.93 -6.17
N THR A 232 -15.19 3.83 -6.35
CA THR A 232 -16.37 3.49 -5.55
C THR A 232 -15.99 2.48 -4.49
N TYR A 233 -16.22 2.83 -3.23
CA TYR A 233 -16.00 1.96 -2.07
C TYR A 233 -17.21 1.03 -1.83
N THR A 234 -16.94 -0.19 -1.40
CA THR A 234 -17.95 -1.15 -0.92
C THR A 234 -17.35 -2.05 0.15
N GLU A 235 -18.05 -2.26 1.26
CA GLU A 235 -17.66 -3.23 2.28
C GLU A 235 -18.02 -4.67 1.83
N ILE A 236 -17.08 -5.60 1.97
CA ILE A 236 -17.30 -7.02 1.68
C ILE A 236 -17.55 -7.75 3.00
N CYS A 237 -18.79 -8.17 3.22
CA CYS A 237 -19.17 -8.96 4.39
C CYS A 237 -18.92 -10.46 4.15
N MET A 238 -18.26 -11.13 5.09
CA MET A 238 -18.18 -12.60 5.13
C MET A 238 -19.14 -13.13 6.21
N GLY A 239 -20.35 -13.58 5.84
CA GLY A 239 -21.29 -14.17 6.81
C GLY A 239 -22.78 -14.04 6.45
N LYS A 240 -23.66 -14.79 7.15
CA LYS A 240 -25.07 -14.99 6.78
C LYS A 240 -25.98 -13.76 6.99
N ASP A 241 -26.68 -13.42 5.92
CA ASP A 241 -28.05 -12.89 5.69
C ASP A 241 -28.62 -11.74 6.54
N LYS A 242 -28.11 -11.43 7.72
CA LYS A 242 -28.58 -10.27 8.53
C LYS A 242 -27.70 -9.03 8.41
N THR A 243 -26.54 -9.16 7.79
CA THR A 243 -25.55 -8.06 7.61
C THR A 243 -25.29 -7.71 6.14
N CYS A 244 -26.05 -8.24 5.18
CA CYS A 244 -25.73 -8.11 3.76
C CYS A 244 -26.91 -7.62 2.93
N ALA A 245 -26.76 -6.46 2.30
CA ALA A 245 -27.50 -6.06 1.11
C ALA A 245 -26.51 -5.98 -0.07
N PHE A 246 -25.98 -7.13 -0.48
CA PHE A 246 -25.33 -7.28 -1.78
C PHE A 246 -25.92 -8.53 -2.45
N PRO A 247 -26.37 -8.47 -3.72
CA PRO A 247 -26.97 -9.62 -4.34
C PRO A 247 -25.86 -10.62 -4.71
N LYS A 248 -25.87 -11.78 -4.03
CA LYS A 248 -25.23 -13.06 -4.40
C LYS A 248 -23.75 -13.28 -4.05
N LEU A 249 -23.33 -13.07 -2.79
CA LEU A 249 -22.25 -13.88 -2.23
C LEU A 249 -22.86 -15.11 -1.55
N ILE A 250 -23.00 -16.19 -2.32
CA ILE A 250 -23.48 -17.46 -1.78
C ILE A 250 -22.36 -18.03 -0.90
N ASN A 251 -22.61 -18.04 0.41
CA ASN A 251 -21.72 -18.56 1.43
C ASN A 251 -21.55 -20.09 1.24
N SER A 252 -20.65 -20.44 0.35
CA SER A 252 -20.07 -21.79 0.25
C SER A 252 -18.74 -21.68 0.97
N TYR A 253 -18.55 -22.47 2.01
CA TYR A 253 -17.27 -22.55 2.71
C TYR A 253 -16.25 -23.16 1.73
N TYR A 254 -15.49 -22.31 1.04
CA TYR A 254 -14.47 -22.75 0.10
C TYR A 254 -13.19 -23.10 0.88
N LYS A 255 -12.58 -24.22 0.51
CA LYS A 255 -11.33 -24.74 1.08
C LYS A 255 -10.11 -23.84 0.80
N TYR A 256 -10.27 -22.83 -0.06
CA TYR A 256 -9.25 -21.84 -0.40
C TYR A 256 -9.55 -20.55 0.35
N ILE A 257 -8.72 -20.29 1.35
CA ILE A 257 -8.75 -19.07 2.14
C ILE A 257 -8.27 -17.93 1.23
N ILE A 258 -9.04 -16.84 1.14
CA ILE A 258 -8.49 -15.57 0.64
C ILE A 258 -7.57 -15.08 1.76
N SER A 259 -6.32 -15.56 1.75
CA SER A 259 -5.32 -15.07 2.66
C SER A 259 -4.77 -13.77 2.10
N PHE A 260 -4.83 -12.72 2.91
CA PHE A 260 -4.05 -11.50 2.67
C PHE A 260 -2.66 -11.59 3.32
N GLY A 261 -2.28 -12.78 3.81
CA GLY A 261 -0.94 -13.13 4.28
C GLY A 261 -0.36 -14.30 3.48
N GLU A 262 0.90 -14.14 3.07
CA GLU A 262 1.83 -15.12 2.50
C GLU A 262 1.22 -16.34 1.80
N ASP A 263 1.18 -16.30 0.47
CA ASP A 263 1.45 -17.50 -0.32
C ASP A 263 2.13 -17.04 -1.63
N GLU A 264 3.46 -17.00 -1.59
CA GLU A 264 4.26 -17.32 -2.77
C GLU A 264 4.62 -18.81 -2.65
N ALA A 265 3.92 -19.64 -3.41
CA ALA A 265 4.36 -20.96 -3.85
C ALA A 265 3.72 -21.28 -5.21
#